data_AF-A0A5D2U8G4-F1
#
_entry.id   AF-A0A5D2U8G4-F1
#
_cell.length_a   1.000
_cell.length_b   1.000
_cell.length_c   1.000
_cell.angle_alpha   90.00
_cell.angle_beta   90.00
_cell.angle_gamma   90.00
#
_symmetry.space_group_name_H-M   'P 1'
#
loop_
_entity.id
_entity.type
_entity.pdbx_description
1 polymer ?
#
loop_
_entity_poly.entity_id
_entity_poly.type
_entity_poly.pdbx_seq_one_letter_code
_entity_poly.pdbx_strand_id
1 'polypeptide(L)'
;MDGRRRKQPKTSGCCSEEVSSIEWEFINMSEQEEDLIYRMYKLVGDKWALIAGRIPGRKAEEIERFWIMRHGEGFANRRTELN
;
A
#
# COMPACT_ATOMS: atom_id res chain seq x y z
N MET A 1 34.39 29.91 -30.55
CA MET A 1 34.06 28.68 -31.32
C MET A 1 33.43 27.73 -30.32
N ASP A 2 32.16 27.98 -30.05
CA ASP A 2 31.50 27.60 -28.81
C ASP A 2 30.79 26.25 -28.93
N GLY A 3 30.75 25.58 -27.79
CA GLY A 3 30.58 24.14 -27.66
C GLY A 3 29.23 23.56 -28.09
N ARG A 4 29.29 22.24 -28.30
CA ARG A 4 28.21 21.30 -28.65
C ARG A 4 26.99 21.48 -27.75
N ARG A 5 25.79 21.55 -28.34
CA ARG A 5 24.51 21.27 -27.64
C ARG A 5 23.84 20.05 -28.26
N ARG A 6 24.07 18.90 -27.62
CA ARG A 6 23.50 17.59 -27.96
C ARG A 6 21.99 17.63 -27.70
N LYS A 7 21.17 17.28 -28.69
CA LYS A 7 19.71 17.19 -28.56
C LYS A 7 19.36 16.05 -27.59
N GLN A 8 18.56 16.36 -26.56
CA GLN A 8 18.00 15.39 -25.63
C GLN A 8 16.90 14.57 -26.34
N PRO A 9 16.90 13.23 -26.26
CA PRO A 9 15.73 12.44 -26.58
C PRO A 9 14.68 12.58 -25.47
N LYS A 10 13.40 12.65 -25.86
CA LYS A 10 12.26 12.54 -24.95
C LYS A 10 12.08 11.06 -24.63
N THR A 11 12.78 10.57 -23.61
CA THR A 11 12.54 9.25 -23.04
C THR A 11 11.37 9.35 -22.07
N SER A 12 10.22 8.85 -22.51
CA SER A 12 9.16 8.34 -21.64
C SER A 12 9.69 7.10 -20.93
N GLY A 13 10.10 7.25 -19.68
CA GLY A 13 10.59 6.16 -18.83
C GLY A 13 10.56 6.64 -17.39
N CYS A 14 9.48 6.30 -16.68
CA CYS A 14 9.26 6.60 -15.27
C CYS A 14 10.15 5.69 -14.42
N CYS A 15 11.44 5.99 -14.35
CA CYS A 15 12.34 5.27 -13.46
C CYS A 15 12.95 6.23 -12.43
N SER A 16 12.40 6.18 -11.23
CA SER A 16 13.11 6.37 -9.97
C SER A 16 12.48 5.31 -9.07
N GLU A 17 12.89 4.04 -9.19
CA GLU A 17 14.09 3.46 -8.58
C GLU A 17 14.11 3.71 -7.06
N GLU A 18 14.11 2.58 -6.34
CA GLU A 18 14.43 2.43 -4.92
C GLU A 18 13.27 2.69 -3.94
N VAL A 19 12.25 1.81 -3.92
CA VAL A 19 11.56 1.50 -2.65
C VAL A 19 12.49 0.63 -1.81
N SER A 20 13.64 1.17 -1.45
CA SER A 20 14.50 0.58 -0.45
C SER A 20 13.81 0.81 0.90
N SER A 21 13.51 -0.27 1.60
CA SER A 21 13.07 -0.31 3.00
C SER A 21 11.60 -0.07 3.32
N ILE A 22 10.67 -0.58 2.52
CA ILE A 22 9.44 -1.06 3.15
C ILE A 22 9.42 -2.58 3.10
N GLU A 23 10.28 -3.13 3.95
CA GLU A 23 10.18 -4.49 4.46
C GLU A 23 8.92 -4.54 5.32
N TRP A 24 7.76 -4.43 4.67
CA TRP A 24 6.53 -4.88 5.28
C TRP A 24 6.68 -6.39 5.35
N GLU A 25 7.07 -6.87 6.54
CA GLU A 25 6.96 -8.26 6.93
C GLU A 25 5.62 -8.78 6.38
N PHE A 26 5.69 -9.69 5.41
CA PHE A 26 4.52 -10.15 4.68
C PHE A 26 3.51 -10.71 5.68
N ILE A 27 2.36 -10.06 5.80
CA ILE A 27 1.34 -10.48 6.77
C ILE A 27 0.58 -11.66 6.18
N ASN A 28 0.88 -12.86 6.66
CA ASN A 28 0.10 -14.05 6.35
C ASN A 28 -1.26 -13.98 7.05
N MET A 29 -2.33 -13.83 6.27
CA MET A 29 -3.72 -14.00 6.70
C MET A 29 -4.24 -15.33 6.14
N SER A 30 -5.14 -15.99 6.87
CA SER A 30 -5.87 -17.14 6.37
C SER A 30 -7.04 -16.69 5.50
N GLU A 31 -7.46 -17.49 4.52
CA GLU A 31 -8.59 -17.15 3.63
C GLU A 31 -9.86 -16.70 4.40
N GLN A 32 -10.12 -17.32 5.56
CA GLN A 32 -11.23 -16.94 6.44
C GLN A 32 -11.09 -15.52 7.01
N GLU A 33 -9.88 -15.12 7.39
CA GLU A 33 -9.57 -13.79 7.89
C GLU A 33 -9.66 -12.77 6.76
N GLU A 34 -9.13 -13.10 5.59
CA GLU A 34 -9.17 -12.24 4.39
C GLU A 34 -10.61 -11.96 3.94
N ASP A 35 -11.45 -12.99 3.87
CA ASP A 35 -12.87 -12.86 3.50
C ASP A 35 -13.66 -12.03 4.54
N LEU A 36 -13.33 -12.19 5.82
CA LEU A 36 -13.93 -11.36 6.87
C LEU A 36 -13.49 -9.90 6.77
N ILE A 37 -12.21 -9.64 6.51
CA ILE A 37 -11.68 -8.29 6.27
C ILE A 37 -12.38 -7.68 5.06
N TYR A 38 -12.50 -8.40 3.95
CA TYR A 38 -13.17 -7.94 2.74
C TYR A 38 -14.65 -7.59 2.98
N ARG A 39 -15.40 -8.51 3.61
CA ARG A 39 -16.83 -8.28 3.92
C ARG A 39 -17.03 -7.13 4.89
N MET A 40 -16.20 -7.02 5.93
CA MET A 40 -16.29 -5.92 6.88
C MET A 40 -15.90 -4.59 6.25
N TYR A 41 -14.82 -4.54 5.47
CA TYR A 41 -14.40 -3.33 4.77
C TYR A 41 -15.50 -2.82 3.82
N LYS A 42 -16.22 -3.73 3.15
CA LYS A 42 -17.39 -3.38 2.32
C LYS A 42 -18.55 -2.77 3.12
N LEU A 43 -18.68 -3.08 4.41
CA LEU A 43 -19.76 -2.62 5.29
C LEU A 43 -19.40 -1.35 6.06
N VAL A 44 -18.19 -1.30 6.63
CA VAL A 44 -17.77 -0.26 7.57
C VAL A 44 -16.62 0.62 7.07
N GLY A 45 -15.98 0.25 5.94
CA GLY A 45 -14.83 0.95 5.38
C GLY A 45 -13.51 0.63 6.09
N ASP A 46 -12.66 1.65 6.19
CA ASP A 46 -11.33 1.67 6.81
C ASP A 46 -11.34 1.61 8.35
N LYS A 47 -12.45 1.16 8.95
CA LYS A 47 -12.59 1.05 10.41
C LYS A 47 -11.90 -0.21 10.96
N TRP A 48 -10.58 -0.28 10.82
CA TRP A 48 -9.78 -1.46 11.17
C TRP A 48 -9.93 -1.92 12.62
N ALA A 49 -10.09 -1.00 13.57
CA ALA A 49 -10.35 -1.35 14.98
C ALA A 49 -11.63 -2.18 15.16
N LEU A 50 -12.67 -1.89 14.37
CA LEU A 50 -13.94 -2.60 14.42
C LEU A 50 -13.83 -3.98 13.76
N ILE A 51 -13.05 -4.07 12.68
CA ILE A 51 -12.76 -5.33 11.98
C ILE A 51 -11.89 -6.25 12.85
N ALA A 52 -10.83 -5.70 13.47
CA ALA A 52 -9.95 -6.42 14.40
C ALA A 52 -10.70 -6.96 15.62
N GLY A 53 -11.70 -6.22 16.12
CA GLY A 53 -12.58 -6.71 17.19
C GLY A 53 -13.36 -7.98 16.84
N ARG A 54 -13.44 -8.36 15.56
CA ARG A 54 -14.06 -9.61 15.08
C ARG A 54 -13.06 -10.71 14.77
N ILE A 55 -11.77 -10.40 14.69
CA ILE A 55 -10.70 -11.36 14.41
C ILE A 55 -9.84 -11.50 15.67
N PRO A 56 -10.18 -12.44 16.57
CA PRO A 56 -9.42 -12.62 17.80
C PRO A 56 -7.98 -12.98 17.46
N GLY A 57 -7.02 -12.22 18.00
CA GLY A 57 -5.59 -12.45 17.76
C GLY A 57 -4.98 -11.65 16.61
N ARG A 58 -5.77 -10.85 15.87
CA ARG A 58 -5.25 -9.88 14.89
C ARG A 58 -5.40 -8.47 15.38
N LYS A 59 -4.36 -7.65 15.17
CA LYS A 59 -4.43 -6.22 15.45
C LYS A 59 -4.95 -5.44 14.26
N ALA A 60 -5.56 -4.29 14.54
CA ALA A 60 -6.07 -3.39 13.51
C ALA A 60 -4.97 -2.95 12.54
N GLU A 61 -3.75 -2.71 13.05
CA GLU A 61 -2.62 -2.29 12.22
C GLU A 61 -2.18 -3.40 11.25
N GLU A 62 -2.27 -4.67 11.66
CA GLU A 62 -1.92 -5.81 10.79
C GLU A 62 -2.92 -5.96 9.65
N ILE A 63 -4.21 -5.78 9.93
CA ILE A 63 -5.28 -5.82 8.93
C ILE A 63 -5.13 -4.68 7.92
N GLU A 64 -4.87 -3.47 8.41
CA GLU A 64 -4.62 -2.30 7.58
C GLU A 64 -3.43 -2.54 6.63
N ARG A 65 -2.30 -3.01 7.17
CA ARG A 65 -1.09 -3.32 6.40
C ARG A 65 -1.35 -4.42 5.37
N PHE A 66 -2.07 -5.47 5.74
CA PHE A 66 -2.45 -6.54 4.80
C PHE A 66 -3.31 -5.98 3.65
N TRP A 67 -4.29 -5.13 3.96
CA TRP A 67 -5.14 -4.51 2.95
C TRP A 67 -4.35 -3.58 2.02
N ILE A 68 -3.47 -2.74 2.56
CA ILE A 68 -2.59 -1.87 1.77
C ILE A 68 -1.63 -2.71 0.92
N MET A 69 -1.07 -3.80 1.44
CA MET A 69 -0.16 -4.65 0.68
C MET A 69 -0.89 -5.40 -0.45
N ARG A 70 -2.12 -5.87 -0.20
CA ARG A 70 -2.89 -6.67 -1.16
C ARG A 70 -3.69 -5.83 -2.17
N HIS A 71 -4.20 -4.67 -1.75
CA HIS A 71 -5.05 -3.80 -2.58
C HIS A 71 -4.40 -2.46 -2.91
N GLY A 72 -3.23 -2.17 -2.35
CA GLY A 72 -2.53 -0.90 -2.51
C GLY A 72 -1.54 -0.84 -3.65
N GLU A 73 -1.75 -1.57 -4.75
CA GLU A 73 -0.99 -1.37 -6.01
C GLU A 73 -1.11 0.08 -6.55
N GLY A 74 -2.01 0.90 -5.97
CA GLY A 74 -2.05 2.37 -6.16
C GLY A 74 -1.92 3.22 -4.88
N PHE A 75 -1.60 2.65 -3.71
CA PHE A 75 -1.59 3.35 -2.41
C PHE A 75 -0.20 3.82 -1.95
N ALA A 76 0.85 3.63 -2.74
CA ALA A 76 2.15 4.25 -2.46
C ALA A 76 2.08 5.80 -2.43
N ASN A 77 0.99 6.42 -2.89
CA ASN A 77 0.92 7.87 -3.09
C ASN A 77 -0.22 8.61 -2.35
N ARG A 78 -0.83 8.03 -1.30
CA ARG A 78 -1.86 8.73 -0.50
C ARG A 78 -1.70 8.61 1.01
N ARG A 79 -0.45 8.68 1.47
CA ARG A 79 -0.15 9.38 2.74
C ARG A 79 0.09 10.88 2.46
N THR A 80 -0.70 11.47 1.56
CA THR A 80 -0.80 12.93 1.45
C THR A 80 -1.60 13.41 2.66
N GLU A 81 -0.88 14.08 3.55
CA GLU A 81 -1.37 15.16 4.40
C GLU A 81 -2.37 14.74 5.49
N LEU A 82 -1.84 14.20 6.60
CA LEU A 82 -2.38 14.53 7.91
C LEU A 82 -1.42 15.51 8.59
N ASN A 83 -1.63 16.79 8.23
CA ASN A 83 -1.46 18.04 8.99
C ASN A 83 -0.22 18.22 9.88
#